data_AF-A0AA38WNY6-F1
#
_entry.id   AF-A0AA38WNY6-F1
#
_cell.length_a   1.000
_cell.length_b   1.000
_cell.length_c   1.000
_cell.angle_alpha   90.00
_cell.angle_beta   90.00
_cell.angle_gamma   90.00
#
_symmetry.space_group_name_H-M   'P 1'
#
loop_
_entity.id
_entity.type
_entity.pdbx_description
1 polymer ?
#
loop_
_entity_poly.entity_id
_entity_poly.type
_entity_poly.pdbx_seq_one_letter_code
_entity_poly.pdbx_strand_id
1 'polypeptide(L)'
;MLKIIKDVDTENIQEGNLEVEKEEFVVGNVIDGVVSQVMLILRDRGVQLIRDIPEEVKTLTVYGDQLRLQQVLTNFLLNMVRHSPSPNGWVEIQVRPTLKQTFYGTTNVHIDFRMVCPGNGLPSELVADMFHSSEWRSEEGLGLSMCRKILKLMNGDVQYIRESNAAISISCFNFLYPYNVKQHFDSGTN
;
A
#
# COMPACT_ATOMS: atom_id res chain seq x y z
N MET A 1 16.34 -8.79 -4.80
CA MET A 1 16.37 -8.99 -3.33
C MET A 1 14.92 -8.98 -2.83
N LEU A 2 14.24 -10.13 -2.87
CA LEU A 2 12.87 -10.36 -2.36
C LEU A 2 12.91 -10.63 -0.83
N LYS A 3 13.68 -9.82 -0.08
CA LYS A 3 13.92 -10.04 1.36
C LYS A 3 12.93 -9.33 2.28
N ILE A 4 11.97 -8.60 1.72
CA ILE A 4 11.19 -7.64 2.51
C ILE A 4 10.10 -8.36 3.33
N ILE A 5 9.68 -9.55 2.92
CA ILE A 5 8.86 -10.44 3.75
C ILE A 5 9.80 -11.55 4.18
N LYS A 6 10.50 -11.36 5.30
CA LYS A 6 11.32 -12.44 5.88
C LYS A 6 10.40 -13.55 6.39
N ASP A 7 10.93 -14.77 6.48
CA ASP A 7 10.28 -15.93 7.14
C ASP A 7 9.77 -15.61 8.55
N VAL A 8 10.46 -14.71 9.27
CA VAL A 8 10.06 -14.23 10.61
C VAL A 8 8.68 -13.57 10.62
N ASP A 9 8.32 -12.79 9.60
CA ASP A 9 6.98 -12.19 9.54
C ASP A 9 5.92 -13.27 9.28
N THR A 10 6.28 -14.31 8.52
CA THR A 10 5.42 -15.46 8.24
C THR A 10 5.15 -16.27 9.50
N GLU A 11 6.20 -16.59 10.25
CA GLU A 11 6.12 -17.29 11.54
C GLU A 11 5.33 -16.45 12.56
N ASN A 12 5.69 -15.19 12.75
CA ASN A 12 5.00 -14.30 13.70
C ASN A 12 3.53 -14.12 13.36
N ILE A 13 3.16 -14.00 12.09
CA ILE A 13 1.75 -13.90 11.70
C ILE A 13 1.01 -15.22 11.90
N GLN A 14 1.64 -16.37 11.65
CA GLN A 14 1.03 -17.68 11.90
C GLN A 14 0.81 -17.94 13.39
N GLU A 15 1.74 -17.49 14.23
CA GLU A 15 1.68 -17.62 15.69
C GLU A 15 0.82 -16.52 16.35
N GLY A 16 0.39 -15.51 15.59
CA GLY A 16 -0.36 -14.36 16.12
C GLY A 16 0.49 -13.35 16.89
N ASN A 17 1.82 -13.46 16.78
CA ASN A 17 2.82 -12.66 17.46
C ASN A 17 3.22 -11.38 16.70
N LEU A 18 2.63 -11.12 15.53
CA LEU A 18 2.95 -9.91 14.78
C LEU A 18 2.33 -8.69 15.45
N GLU A 19 3.17 -7.90 16.11
CA GLU A 19 2.80 -6.60 16.65
C GLU A 19 3.06 -5.47 15.64
N VAL A 20 2.20 -4.46 15.67
CA VAL A 20 2.28 -3.26 14.83
C VAL A 20 2.95 -2.16 15.66
N GLU A 21 4.10 -1.67 15.22
CA GLU A 21 4.86 -0.62 15.89
C GLU A 21 4.35 0.74 15.41
N LYS A 22 3.61 1.45 16.27
CA LYS A 22 2.98 2.72 15.88
C LYS A 22 3.86 3.91 16.26
N GLU A 23 4.19 4.72 15.28
CA GLU A 23 4.93 5.97 15.40
C GLU A 23 4.32 7.07 14.52
N GLU A 24 4.76 8.30 14.74
CA GLU A 24 4.39 9.43 13.88
C GLU A 24 5.29 9.44 12.64
N PHE A 25 4.69 9.52 11.45
CA PHE A 25 5.43 9.57 10.19
C PHE A 25 4.73 10.40 9.11
N VAL A 26 5.51 10.83 8.11
CA VAL A 26 5.02 11.56 6.95
C VAL A 26 4.72 10.60 5.80
N VAL A 27 3.50 10.64 5.27
CA VAL A 27 3.03 9.71 4.20
C VAL A 27 3.87 9.85 2.93
N GLY A 28 4.31 11.07 2.59
CA GLY A 28 5.23 11.32 1.48
C GLY A 28 6.53 10.50 1.55
N ASN A 29 7.13 10.37 2.75
CA ASN A 29 8.37 9.61 2.93
C ASN A 29 8.17 8.11 2.65
N VAL A 30 7.01 7.57 3.02
CA VAL A 30 6.66 6.17 2.72
C VAL A 30 6.57 5.96 1.22
N ILE A 31 5.86 6.86 0.53
CA ILE A 31 5.69 6.81 -0.92
C ILE A 31 7.05 6.90 -1.62
N ASP A 32 7.93 7.82 -1.21
CA ASP A 32 9.26 7.97 -1.78
C ASP A 32 10.13 6.72 -1.54
N GLY A 33 10.01 6.10 -0.37
CA GLY A 33 10.63 4.82 -0.06
C GLY A 33 10.14 3.70 -0.99
N VAL A 34 8.82 3.57 -1.17
CA VAL A 34 8.20 2.59 -2.09
C VAL A 34 8.71 2.80 -3.52
N VAL A 35 8.66 4.03 -4.03
CA VAL A 35 9.10 4.38 -5.39
C VAL A 35 10.57 4.00 -5.56
N SER A 36 11.43 4.41 -4.63
CA SER A 36 12.88 4.13 -4.68
C SER A 36 13.18 2.63 -4.77
N GLN A 37 12.43 1.80 -4.04
CA GLN A 37 12.62 0.34 -4.05
C GLN A 37 12.19 -0.32 -5.36
N VAL A 38 11.20 0.24 -6.06
CA VAL A 38 10.71 -0.32 -7.34
C VAL A 38 11.43 0.25 -8.57
N MET A 39 12.17 1.35 -8.44
CA MET A 39 12.82 2.03 -9.57
C MET A 39 13.71 1.12 -10.43
N LEU A 40 14.46 0.22 -9.81
CA LEU A 40 15.38 -0.65 -10.56
C LEU A 40 14.61 -1.63 -11.46
N ILE A 41 13.55 -2.25 -10.95
CA ILE A 41 12.76 -3.22 -11.72
C ILE A 41 11.91 -2.54 -12.81
N LEU A 42 11.43 -1.31 -12.56
CA LEU A 42 10.75 -0.50 -13.57
C LEU A 42 11.66 -0.23 -14.78
N ARG A 43 12.92 0.17 -14.50
CA ARG A 43 13.93 0.42 -15.55
C ARG A 43 14.28 -0.84 -16.32
N ASP A 44 14.51 -1.95 -15.60
CA ASP A 44 14.87 -3.24 -16.20
C ASP A 44 13.77 -3.76 -17.14
N ARG A 45 12.50 -3.61 -16.75
CA ARG A 45 11.35 -4.03 -17.58
C ARG A 45 10.90 -3.01 -18.62
N GLY A 46 11.47 -1.80 -18.64
CA GLY A 46 11.01 -0.71 -19.50
C GLY A 46 9.57 -0.27 -19.23
N VAL A 47 9.14 -0.31 -17.96
CA VAL A 47 7.79 0.08 -17.52
C VAL A 47 7.84 1.48 -16.90
N GLN A 48 6.92 2.35 -17.28
CA GLN A 48 6.81 3.70 -16.72
C GLN A 48 6.04 3.71 -15.40
N LEU A 49 6.44 4.56 -14.46
CA LEU A 49 5.69 4.82 -13.23
C LEU A 49 5.02 6.20 -13.30
N ILE A 50 3.69 6.20 -13.25
CA ILE A 50 2.85 7.39 -13.15
C ILE A 50 2.50 7.60 -11.66
N ARG A 51 2.53 8.85 -11.20
CA ARG A 51 2.26 9.22 -9.81
C ARG A 51 1.17 10.29 -9.78
N ASP A 52 0.06 9.96 -9.16
CA ASP A 52 -1.07 10.85 -8.94
C ASP A 52 -1.28 11.03 -7.43
N ILE A 53 -0.47 11.93 -6.86
CA ILE A 53 -0.31 12.10 -5.42
C ILE A 53 -0.48 13.59 -5.10
N PRO A 54 -1.59 14.00 -4.47
CA PRO A 54 -1.83 15.38 -4.08
C PRO A 54 -0.72 15.91 -3.15
N GLU A 55 -0.39 17.21 -3.26
CA GLU A 55 0.67 17.79 -2.40
C GLU A 55 0.35 17.71 -0.91
N GLU A 56 -0.93 17.83 -0.55
CA GLU A 56 -1.41 17.66 0.81
C GLU A 56 -1.04 16.29 1.42
N VAL A 57 -0.98 15.23 0.61
CA VAL A 57 -0.57 13.89 1.04
C VAL A 57 0.92 13.83 1.32
N LYS A 58 1.73 14.57 0.58
CA LYS A 58 3.20 14.50 0.73
C LYS A 58 3.66 15.06 2.06
N THR A 59 2.94 16.02 2.62
CA THR A 59 3.21 16.60 3.95
C THR A 59 2.30 16.05 5.04
N LEU A 60 1.38 15.15 4.70
CA LEU A 60 0.42 14.56 5.63
C LEU A 60 1.17 13.72 6.68
N THR A 61 1.01 14.11 7.94
CA THR A 61 1.57 13.38 9.08
C THR A 61 0.50 12.54 9.75
N VAL A 62 0.82 11.28 10.01
CA VAL A 62 -0.10 10.27 10.55
C VAL A 62 0.58 9.44 11.63
N TYR A 63 -0.22 8.83 12.51
CA TYR A 63 0.26 7.87 13.50
C TYR A 63 -0.07 6.44 13.09
N GLY A 64 0.94 5.58 12.94
CA GLY A 64 0.79 4.18 12.52
C GLY A 64 2.15 3.52 12.29
N ASP A 65 2.18 2.37 11.63
CA ASP A 65 3.43 1.64 11.37
C ASP A 65 3.96 1.97 9.97
N GLN A 66 4.98 2.85 9.94
CA GLN A 66 5.59 3.33 8.71
C GLN A 66 6.24 2.19 7.92
N LEU A 67 6.99 1.32 8.60
CA LEU A 67 7.77 0.26 7.96
C LEU A 67 6.86 -0.79 7.35
N ARG A 68 5.81 -1.21 8.06
CA ARG A 68 4.81 -2.15 7.56
C ARG A 68 4.01 -1.58 6.41
N LEU A 69 3.62 -0.30 6.47
CA LEU A 69 2.96 0.35 5.34
C LEU A 69 3.85 0.35 4.09
N GLN A 70 5.12 0.75 4.24
CA GLN A 70 6.09 0.77 3.15
C GLN A 70 6.31 -0.63 2.55
N GLN A 71 6.41 -1.65 3.40
CA GLN A 71 6.56 -3.05 3.00
C GLN A 71 5.35 -3.52 2.18
N VAL A 72 4.14 -3.28 2.67
CA VAL A 72 2.89 -3.65 2.00
C VAL A 72 2.80 -2.99 0.63
N LEU A 73 2.96 -1.67 0.57
CA LEU A 73 2.85 -0.91 -0.68
C LEU A 73 3.94 -1.33 -1.68
N THR A 74 5.17 -1.55 -1.22
CA THR A 74 6.26 -2.01 -2.09
C THR A 74 5.94 -3.36 -2.71
N ASN A 75 5.45 -4.32 -1.92
CA ASN A 75 5.18 -5.65 -2.44
C ASN A 75 4.06 -5.63 -3.48
N PHE A 76 2.97 -4.92 -3.20
CA PHE A 76 1.89 -4.76 -4.19
C PHE A 76 2.39 -4.07 -5.46
N LEU A 77 3.16 -2.99 -5.33
CA LEU A 77 3.67 -2.27 -6.50
C LEU A 77 4.64 -3.13 -7.32
N LEU A 78 5.52 -3.91 -6.68
CA LEU A 78 6.40 -4.85 -7.36
C LEU A 78 5.61 -5.89 -8.16
N ASN A 79 4.55 -6.46 -7.58
CA ASN A 79 3.68 -7.40 -8.28
C ASN A 79 3.01 -6.73 -9.50
N MET A 80 2.48 -5.51 -9.34
CA MET A 80 1.91 -4.75 -10.46
C MET A 80 2.94 -4.46 -11.55
N VAL A 81 4.17 -4.10 -11.17
CA VAL A 81 5.27 -3.86 -12.11
C VAL A 81 5.69 -5.14 -12.81
N ARG A 82 5.71 -6.31 -12.16
CA ARG A 82 6.08 -7.59 -12.80
C ARG A 82 5.03 -8.10 -13.79
N HIS A 83 3.76 -7.87 -13.52
CA HIS A 83 2.66 -8.36 -14.34
C HIS A 83 2.12 -7.32 -15.34
N SER A 84 2.61 -6.07 -15.29
CA SER A 84 2.31 -5.07 -16.32
C SER A 84 2.90 -5.50 -17.68
N PRO A 85 2.15 -5.32 -18.79
CA PRO A 85 2.64 -5.54 -20.15
C PRO A 85 3.95 -4.81 -20.44
N SER A 86 4.82 -5.38 -21.28
CA SER A 86 6.06 -4.75 -21.73
C SER A 86 6.39 -5.24 -23.15
N PRO A 87 6.95 -4.41 -24.06
CA PRO A 87 7.44 -3.04 -23.84
C PRO A 87 6.35 -1.96 -23.80
N ASN A 88 6.68 -0.77 -23.27
CA ASN A 88 5.83 0.43 -23.16
C ASN A 88 4.64 0.32 -22.18
N GLY A 89 4.70 -0.60 -21.23
CA GLY A 89 3.74 -0.64 -20.14
C GLY A 89 3.90 0.52 -19.17
N TRP A 90 2.87 0.72 -18.36
CA TRP A 90 2.88 1.66 -17.26
C TRP A 90 2.30 1.02 -16.01
N VAL A 91 2.65 1.59 -14.87
CA VAL A 91 1.97 1.38 -13.60
C VAL A 91 1.73 2.75 -13.00
N GLU A 92 0.56 2.97 -12.44
CA GLU A 92 0.19 4.21 -11.78
C GLU A 92 0.00 3.95 -10.29
N ILE A 93 0.50 4.85 -9.45
CA ILE A 93 0.16 4.92 -8.03
C ILE A 93 -0.64 6.21 -7.77
N GLN A 94 -1.86 6.04 -7.26
CA GLN A 94 -2.75 7.11 -6.85
C GLN A 94 -2.90 7.07 -5.33
N VAL A 95 -2.89 8.23 -4.69
CA VAL A 95 -3.14 8.34 -3.25
C VAL A 95 -4.24 9.35 -3.00
N ARG A 96 -5.24 8.96 -2.21
CA ARG A 96 -6.39 9.81 -1.87
C ARG A 96 -6.62 9.78 -0.36
N PRO A 97 -6.42 10.90 0.35
CA PRO A 97 -6.79 10.99 1.75
C PRO A 97 -8.29 11.30 1.86
N THR A 98 -8.94 10.72 2.86
CA THR A 98 -10.29 11.09 3.28
C THR A 98 -10.27 11.31 4.78
N LEU A 99 -10.51 12.55 5.20
CA LEU A 99 -10.66 12.88 6.61
C LEU A 99 -12.02 12.37 7.10
N LYS A 100 -12.01 11.52 8.12
CA LYS A 100 -13.20 11.13 8.87
C LYS A 100 -13.09 11.72 10.26
N GLN A 101 -13.92 12.73 10.53
CA GLN A 101 -14.09 13.20 11.90
C GLN A 101 -14.65 12.06 12.75
N THR A 102 -13.98 11.77 13.87
CA THR A 102 -14.53 10.85 14.87
C THR A 102 -15.19 11.65 15.97
N PHE A 103 -16.17 11.03 16.64
CA PHE A 103 -16.70 11.56 17.89
C PHE A 103 -15.56 11.68 18.92
N TYR A 104 -15.63 12.70 19.77
CA TYR A 104 -14.65 13.02 20.83
C TYR A 104 -13.37 13.76 20.40
N GLY A 105 -13.34 14.36 19.21
CA GLY A 105 -12.32 15.35 18.83
C GLY A 105 -11.05 14.79 18.20
N THR A 106 -10.91 13.47 18.07
CA THR A 106 -9.89 12.81 17.25
C THR A 106 -10.29 12.85 15.77
N THR A 107 -9.37 13.17 14.87
CA THR A 107 -9.60 13.05 13.42
C THR A 107 -8.90 11.78 12.94
N ASN A 108 -9.68 10.85 12.38
CA ASN A 108 -9.11 9.70 11.69
C ASN A 108 -8.87 10.08 10.24
N VAL A 109 -7.70 9.73 9.73
CA VAL A 109 -7.41 9.81 8.30
C VAL A 109 -7.56 8.43 7.70
N HIS A 110 -8.41 8.32 6.70
CA HIS A 110 -8.43 7.17 5.81
C HIS A 110 -7.55 7.50 4.61
N ILE A 111 -6.65 6.60 4.21
CA ILE A 111 -5.82 6.79 3.03
C ILE A 111 -6.04 5.62 2.09
N ASP A 112 -6.52 5.94 0.89
CA ASP A 112 -6.69 4.99 -0.19
C ASP A 112 -5.46 5.07 -1.11
N PHE A 113 -4.74 3.96 -1.23
CA PHE A 113 -3.66 3.76 -2.17
C PHE A 113 -4.17 2.88 -3.30
N ARG A 114 -4.19 3.40 -4.53
CA ARG A 114 -4.61 2.65 -5.71
C ARG A 114 -3.45 2.47 -6.66
N MET A 115 -3.21 1.23 -7.05
CA MET A 115 -2.19 0.88 -8.04
C MET A 115 -2.89 0.35 -9.28
N VAL A 116 -2.60 0.91 -10.45
CA VAL A 116 -3.27 0.57 -11.71
C VAL A 116 -2.23 0.19 -12.75
N CYS A 117 -2.47 -0.86 -13.51
CA CYS A 117 -1.67 -1.21 -14.68
C CYS A 117 -2.55 -1.72 -15.82
N PRO A 118 -2.11 -1.59 -17.08
CA PRO A 118 -2.85 -2.12 -18.22
C PRO A 118 -2.74 -3.65 -18.28
N GLY A 119 -3.60 -4.27 -19.10
CA GLY A 119 -3.53 -5.71 -19.38
C GLY A 119 -4.24 -6.59 -18.35
N ASN A 120 -3.82 -7.85 -18.27
CA ASN A 120 -4.53 -8.89 -17.51
C ASN A 120 -4.38 -8.78 -15.98
N GLY A 121 -3.48 -7.93 -15.50
CA GLY A 121 -3.18 -7.80 -14.07
C GLY A 121 -2.47 -9.02 -13.50
N LEU A 122 -2.70 -9.26 -12.21
CA LEU A 122 -2.14 -10.42 -11.53
C LEU A 122 -2.76 -11.73 -12.08
N PRO A 123 -1.96 -12.79 -12.24
CA PRO A 123 -2.45 -14.15 -12.46
C PRO A 123 -3.52 -14.54 -11.45
N SER A 124 -4.54 -15.28 -11.89
CA SER A 124 -5.67 -15.68 -11.04
C SER A 124 -5.24 -16.50 -9.82
N GLU A 125 -4.16 -17.26 -9.94
CA GLU A 125 -3.56 -18.02 -8.83
C GLU A 125 -2.97 -17.10 -7.75
N LEU A 126 -2.32 -15.99 -8.11
CA LEU A 126 -1.82 -15.02 -7.13
C LEU A 126 -2.96 -14.29 -6.43
N VAL A 127 -4.03 -13.97 -7.16
CA VAL A 127 -5.24 -13.39 -6.56
C VAL A 127 -5.91 -14.37 -5.60
N ALA A 128 -5.97 -15.65 -5.97
CA ALA A 128 -6.48 -16.70 -5.09
C ALA A 128 -5.60 -16.88 -3.85
N ASP A 129 -4.27 -16.84 -3.99
CA ASP A 129 -3.34 -16.93 -2.87
C ASP A 129 -3.48 -15.76 -1.90
N MET A 130 -3.72 -14.55 -2.43
CA MET A 130 -3.98 -13.34 -1.64
C MET A 130 -5.27 -13.44 -0.81
N PHE A 131 -6.35 -14.01 -1.37
CA PHE A 131 -7.67 -14.00 -0.71
C PHE A 131 -8.07 -15.28 0.02
N HIS A 132 -7.63 -16.45 -0.47
CA HIS A 132 -8.25 -17.74 -0.15
C HIS A 132 -7.26 -18.85 0.26
N SER A 133 -5.99 -18.82 -0.14
CA SER A 133 -5.10 -19.98 0.08
C SER A 133 -4.48 -20.03 1.48
N SER A 134 -4.44 -21.23 2.04
CA SER A 134 -3.51 -21.64 3.12
C SER A 134 -2.31 -22.44 2.59
N GLU A 135 -2.27 -22.71 1.27
CA GLU A 135 -1.26 -23.56 0.63
C GLU A 135 -0.14 -22.78 -0.08
N TRP A 136 -0.25 -21.44 -0.19
CA TRP A 136 0.70 -20.50 -0.81
C TRP A 136 1.58 -21.10 -1.91
N ARG A 137 1.05 -21.13 -3.14
CA ARG A 137 1.63 -21.91 -4.24
C ARG A 137 2.90 -21.29 -4.83
N SER A 138 3.20 -20.05 -4.46
CA SER A 138 4.38 -19.30 -4.89
C SER A 138 4.86 -18.34 -3.81
N GLU A 139 6.13 -17.93 -3.88
CA GLU A 139 6.70 -16.89 -3.02
C GLU A 139 5.95 -15.55 -3.17
N GLU A 140 5.49 -15.23 -4.38
CA GLU A 140 4.70 -14.02 -4.67
C GLU A 140 3.31 -14.08 -4.02
N GLY A 141 2.66 -15.24 -4.11
CA GLY A 141 1.36 -15.50 -3.49
C GLY A 141 1.42 -15.45 -1.96
N LEU A 142 2.45 -16.05 -1.35
CA LEU A 142 2.74 -15.91 0.08
C LEU A 142 2.88 -14.43 0.46
N GLY A 143 3.66 -13.69 -0.33
CA GLY A 143 3.90 -12.28 -0.06
C GLY A 143 2.63 -11.43 -0.10
N LEU A 144 1.77 -11.62 -1.11
CA LEU A 144 0.50 -10.91 -1.22
C LEU A 144 -0.47 -11.28 -0.08
N SER A 145 -0.52 -12.56 0.29
CA SER A 145 -1.29 -13.04 1.45
C SER A 145 -0.80 -12.38 2.74
N MET A 146 0.51 -12.27 2.92
CA MET A 146 1.12 -11.61 4.07
C MET A 146 0.77 -10.13 4.12
N CYS A 147 0.87 -9.42 2.99
CA CYS A 147 0.50 -8.01 2.90
C CYS A 147 -0.95 -7.78 3.30
N ARG A 148 -1.88 -8.66 2.89
CA ARG A 148 -3.28 -8.57 3.32
C ARG A 148 -3.44 -8.77 4.83
N LYS A 149 -2.70 -9.72 5.43
CA LYS A 149 -2.74 -9.94 6.89
C LYS A 149 -2.18 -8.74 7.67
N ILE A 150 -1.07 -8.16 7.21
CA ILE A 150 -0.51 -6.91 7.78
C ILE A 150 -1.54 -5.78 7.67
N LEU A 151 -2.18 -5.61 6.51
CA LEU A 151 -3.25 -4.62 6.35
C LEU A 151 -4.36 -4.83 7.36
N LYS A 152 -4.82 -6.06 7.57
CA LYS A 152 -5.87 -6.37 8.56
C LYS A 152 -5.47 -5.98 9.99
N LEU A 153 -4.21 -6.19 10.38
CA LEU A 153 -3.68 -5.75 11.68
C LEU A 153 -3.59 -4.22 11.79
N MET A 154 -3.38 -3.54 10.67
CA MET A 154 -3.45 -2.08 10.55
C MET A 154 -4.89 -1.57 10.34
N ASN A 155 -5.90 -2.40 10.62
CA ASN A 155 -7.33 -2.11 10.39
C ASN A 155 -7.70 -1.81 8.92
N GLY A 156 -6.78 -2.04 7.98
CA GLY A 156 -6.88 -1.91 6.53
C GLY A 156 -7.61 -3.06 5.83
N ASP A 157 -7.83 -2.89 4.53
CA ASP A 157 -8.14 -3.98 3.61
C ASP A 157 -7.56 -3.75 2.21
N VAL A 158 -7.58 -4.81 1.39
CA VAL A 158 -7.21 -4.75 -0.02
C VAL A 158 -8.31 -5.33 -0.88
N GLN A 159 -8.56 -4.66 -2.00
CA GLN A 159 -9.45 -5.09 -3.06
C GLN A 159 -8.67 -5.23 -4.35
N TYR A 160 -9.02 -6.26 -5.13
CA TYR A 160 -8.52 -6.43 -6.48
C TYR A 160 -9.66 -6.27 -7.47
N ILE A 161 -9.51 -5.34 -8.40
CA ILE A 161 -10.52 -5.02 -9.42
C ILE A 161 -9.90 -5.29 -10.77
N ARG A 162 -10.56 -6.12 -11.57
CA ARG A 162 -10.16 -6.42 -12.94
C ARG A 162 -11.29 -6.02 -13.89
N GLU A 163 -11.11 -4.89 -14.55
CA GLU A 163 -12.00 -4.39 -15.61
C GLU A 163 -11.20 -4.29 -16.91
N SER A 164 -11.24 -3.16 -17.62
CA SER A 164 -10.41 -2.89 -18.81
C SER A 164 -8.92 -2.78 -18.48
N ASN A 165 -8.60 -2.34 -17.26
CA ASN A 165 -7.28 -2.35 -16.64
C ASN A 165 -7.34 -3.15 -15.34
N ALA A 166 -6.19 -3.63 -14.87
CA ALA A 166 -6.09 -4.22 -13.55
C ALA A 166 -5.76 -3.16 -12.51
N ALA A 167 -6.47 -3.19 -11.38
CA ALA A 167 -6.23 -2.29 -10.27
C ALA A 167 -6.20 -3.05 -8.95
N ILE A 168 -5.19 -2.77 -8.13
CA ILE A 168 -5.17 -3.12 -6.71
C ILE A 168 -5.53 -1.85 -5.95
N SER A 169 -6.59 -1.89 -5.16
CA SER A 169 -6.98 -0.80 -4.26
C SER A 169 -6.73 -1.23 -2.83
N ILE A 170 -5.86 -0.51 -2.13
CA ILE A 170 -5.51 -0.73 -0.73
C ILE A 170 -6.13 0.41 0.07
N SER A 171 -7.01 0.06 0.99
CA SER A 171 -7.66 1.00 1.88
C SER A 171 -7.07 0.82 3.27
N CYS A 172 -6.27 1.79 3.72
CA CYS A 172 -5.68 1.77 5.05
C CYS A 172 -6.50 2.64 5.99
N PHE A 173 -7.16 2.01 6.97
CA PHE A 173 -7.99 2.69 7.96
C PHE A 173 -7.20 3.05 9.23
N ASN A 174 -7.73 4.00 9.99
CA ASN A 174 -7.33 4.35 11.36
C ASN A 174 -5.93 4.94 11.55
N PHE A 175 -5.40 5.68 10.58
CA PHE A 175 -4.32 6.62 10.88
C PHE A 175 -4.87 7.74 11.78
N LEU A 176 -4.32 7.89 12.98
CA LEU A 176 -4.69 9.01 13.85
C LEU A 176 -3.99 10.27 13.34
N TYR A 177 -4.74 11.34 13.18
CA TYR A 177 -4.16 12.66 12.95
C TYR A 177 -3.61 13.19 14.28
N PRO A 178 -2.32 13.57 14.37
CA PRO A 178 -1.76 14.10 15.61
C PRO A 178 -2.49 15.38 16.00
N TYR A 179 -3.01 15.40 17.23
CA TYR A 179 -3.84 16.49 17.79
C TYR A 179 -3.13 17.86 17.78
N ASN A 180 -1.79 17.87 17.68
CA ASN A 180 -0.94 19.06 17.76
C ASN A 180 -0.70 19.76 16.41
N VAL A 181 -1.25 19.27 15.30
CA VAL A 181 -1.08 19.89 13.96
C VAL A 181 -2.41 20.48 13.44
N LYS A 182 -3.19 21.12 14.32
CA LYS A 182 -4.26 22.03 13.88
C LYS A 182 -3.63 23.34 13.41
N GLN A 183 -3.22 23.45 12.14
CA GLN A 183 -3.01 24.78 11.54
C GLN A 183 -2.99 24.92 10.00
N HIS A 184 -3.20 23.88 9.19
CA HIS A 184 -3.05 24.04 7.72
C HIS A 184 -4.23 23.66 6.81
N PHE A 185 -5.39 23.28 7.34
CA PHE A 185 -6.56 22.95 6.50
C PHE A 185 -7.72 23.97 6.52
N ASP A 186 -7.69 24.96 7.41
CA ASP A 186 -8.71 26.02 7.47
C ASP A 186 -8.18 27.34 6.89
N SER A 187 -7.92 27.39 5.58
CA SER A 187 -7.83 28.66 4.84
C SER A 187 -8.05 28.45 3.34
N GLY A 188 -9.24 27.97 2.99
CA GLY A 188 -9.56 27.66 1.60
C GLY A 188 -11.04 27.76 1.24
N THR A 189 -11.80 28.63 1.91
CA THR A 189 -13.14 29.03 1.44
C THR A 189 -13.45 30.42 1.99
N ASN A 190 -13.19 31.43 1.18
CA ASN A 190 -13.93 32.68 1.15
C ASN A 190 -14.09 33.11 -0.30
#